data_AF-A0AAE0F2F5-F1
#
_entry.id   AF-A0AAE0F2F5-F1
#
_cell.length_a   1.000
_cell.length_b   1.000
_cell.length_c   1.000
_cell.angle_alpha   90.00
_cell.angle_beta   90.00
_cell.angle_gamma   90.00
#
_symmetry.space_group_name_H-M   'P 1'
#
loop_
_entity.id
_entity.type
_entity.pdbx_description
1 polymer ?
#
loop_
_entity_poly.entity_id
_entity_poly.type
_entity_poly.pdbx_seq_one_letter_code
_entity_poly.pdbx_strand_id
1 'polypeptide(L)'
;MQKATSISFELGSTGLKGVGAKVVILEEASRLDEAVFTEVIVPLLNVRDTAMLAISTPLDENNFYSTLLNMKDPLTDGPMFKVLEIKLICEACAEKGVKDVCPHRRELIPPWKNDHRRELMTKALFEGQPRMYMQEQLGIPSGSDSRCFDTVSIDAFAATAVALDTDPRHVFVGIDTCGGGNNFMALVSGCYDRSNRLLILAVDTAPITSDLQLETELASHFNRLRLMIPRSTILVSIIEANYGGWVQASRIAHLIRVFGPVMHVSCDKTHENKRPGIYTTWEIKERMRHELQRLLRERRICLATDVSTSRPGDVTEIAKQLKRCEYIYKPSSSTAAQERKRMISGKVNGQNDDVAIALMLLAYWSAHYINTNGNCAVGA
;
A
#
# COMPACT_ATOMS: atom_id res chain seq x y z
N MET A 1 -57.53 -7.19 -2.59
CA MET A 1 -56.24 -7.09 -3.30
C MET A 1 -55.71 -5.67 -3.10
N GLN A 2 -54.77 -5.47 -2.17
CA GLN A 2 -54.10 -4.19 -1.99
C GLN A 2 -53.05 -4.03 -3.10
N LYS A 3 -53.11 -2.92 -3.84
CA LYS A 3 -52.09 -2.55 -4.83
C LYS A 3 -50.78 -2.29 -4.09
N ALA A 4 -49.77 -3.11 -4.36
CA ALA A 4 -48.39 -2.79 -4.00
C ALA A 4 -48.00 -1.52 -4.78
N THR A 5 -47.74 -0.44 -4.05
CA THR A 5 -47.28 0.81 -4.66
C THR A 5 -45.77 0.74 -4.68
N SER A 6 -45.19 0.37 -5.82
CA SER A 6 -43.74 0.44 -6.02
C SER A 6 -43.36 1.90 -6.22
N ILE A 7 -42.55 2.43 -5.31
CA ILE A 7 -41.99 3.78 -5.42
C ILE A 7 -40.53 3.62 -5.84
N SER A 8 -40.24 4.01 -7.08
CA SER A 8 -38.88 4.09 -7.62
C SER A 8 -38.43 5.55 -7.59
N PHE A 9 -37.27 5.85 -7.00
CA PHE A 9 -36.72 7.22 -6.98
C PHE A 9 -35.28 7.25 -7.48
N GLU A 10 -34.98 8.23 -8.32
CA GLU A 10 -33.63 8.62 -8.71
C GLU A 10 -33.00 9.47 -7.58
N LEU A 11 -31.76 9.15 -7.22
CA LEU A 11 -30.96 9.84 -6.19
C LEU A 11 -30.66 11.28 -6.61
N GLY A 12 -31.57 12.20 -6.26
CA GLY A 12 -31.40 13.63 -6.43
C GLY A 12 -32.26 14.50 -5.50
N SER A 13 -33.00 13.92 -4.54
CA SER A 13 -33.88 14.68 -3.65
C SER A 13 -33.47 14.58 -2.17
N THR A 14 -33.44 15.74 -1.53
CA THR A 14 -33.08 16.00 -0.14
C THR A 14 -34.12 15.43 0.84
N GLY A 15 -33.96 14.16 1.22
CA GLY A 15 -34.46 13.56 2.47
C GLY A 15 -35.85 12.91 2.46
N LEU A 16 -35.97 11.69 3.01
CA LEU A 16 -37.22 10.92 3.19
C LEU A 16 -37.92 11.17 4.56
N LYS A 17 -37.76 12.35 5.16
CA LYS A 17 -38.42 12.65 6.45
C LYS A 17 -39.93 12.75 6.26
N GLY A 18 -40.68 11.75 6.73
CA GLY A 18 -42.16 11.74 6.79
C GLY A 18 -42.87 10.70 5.91
N VAL A 19 -42.14 9.87 5.15
CA VAL A 19 -42.74 8.80 4.34
C VAL A 19 -42.64 7.47 5.09
N GLY A 20 -43.76 6.75 5.25
CA GLY A 20 -43.74 5.39 5.78
C GLY A 20 -43.51 4.38 4.66
N ALA A 21 -42.56 3.44 4.85
CA ALA A 21 -42.34 2.33 3.93
C ALA A 21 -42.60 1.01 4.65
N LYS A 22 -43.38 0.10 4.05
CA LYS A 22 -43.56 -1.27 4.57
C LYS A 22 -42.45 -2.21 4.11
N VAL A 23 -41.88 -1.96 2.93
CA VAL A 23 -40.73 -2.69 2.39
C VAL A 23 -39.75 -1.70 1.80
N VAL A 24 -38.48 -1.79 2.23
CA VAL A 24 -37.37 -1.01 1.68
C VAL A 24 -36.46 -1.99 0.94
N ILE A 25 -36.24 -1.75 -0.36
CA ILE A 25 -35.34 -2.55 -1.18
C ILE A 25 -34.12 -1.70 -1.52
N LEU A 26 -32.94 -2.19 -1.15
CA LEU A 26 -31.66 -1.57 -1.46
C LEU A 26 -30.93 -2.43 -2.50
N GLU A 27 -30.92 -1.96 -3.74
CA GLU A 27 -30.10 -2.55 -4.82
C GLU A 27 -28.70 -1.92 -4.81
N GLU A 28 -27.67 -2.73 -5.05
CA GLU A 28 -26.26 -2.34 -4.88
C GLU A 28 -25.98 -1.69 -3.51
N ALA A 29 -26.54 -2.25 -2.45
CA ALA A 29 -26.51 -1.65 -1.11
C ALA A 29 -25.10 -1.31 -0.60
N SER A 30 -24.05 -2.04 -1.02
CA SER A 30 -22.66 -1.73 -0.66
C SER A 30 -22.11 -0.45 -1.32
N ARG A 31 -22.78 0.12 -2.31
CA ARG A 31 -22.39 1.39 -2.95
C ARG A 31 -23.17 2.60 -2.46
N LEU A 32 -24.14 2.39 -1.56
CA LEU A 32 -24.88 3.50 -0.96
C LEU A 32 -23.94 4.33 -0.08
N ASP A 33 -24.17 5.64 -0.08
CA ASP A 33 -23.52 6.54 0.87
C ASP A 33 -23.99 6.19 2.30
N GLU A 34 -23.05 6.09 3.23
CA GLU A 34 -23.32 5.80 4.64
C GLU A 34 -24.25 6.85 5.26
N ALA A 35 -24.16 8.11 4.84
CA ALA A 35 -25.06 9.17 5.28
C ALA A 35 -26.50 8.90 4.85
N VAL A 36 -26.71 8.41 3.62
CA VAL A 36 -28.05 8.05 3.14
C VAL A 36 -28.60 6.87 3.94
N PHE A 37 -27.78 5.86 4.21
CA PHE A 37 -28.22 4.73 5.02
C PHE A 37 -28.60 5.17 6.45
N THR A 38 -27.75 5.95 7.10
CA THR A 38 -27.90 6.32 8.51
C THR A 38 -28.98 7.38 8.73
N GLU A 39 -29.05 8.40 7.88
CA GLU A 39 -30.00 9.51 8.04
C GLU A 39 -31.38 9.23 7.46
N VAL A 40 -31.48 8.24 6.56
CA VAL A 40 -32.70 8.02 5.78
C VAL A 40 -33.25 6.60 5.98
N ILE A 41 -32.42 5.57 5.79
CA ILE A 41 -32.91 4.18 5.89
C ILE A 41 -33.13 3.75 7.34
N VAL A 42 -32.18 4.02 8.24
CA VAL A 42 -32.31 3.63 9.66
C VAL A 42 -33.57 4.21 10.32
N PRO A 43 -33.94 5.50 10.13
CA PRO A 43 -35.22 6.02 10.62
C PRO A 43 -36.44 5.30 10.06
N LEU A 44 -36.40 4.83 8.81
CA LEU A 44 -37.51 4.08 8.22
C LEU A 44 -37.66 2.68 8.84
N LEU A 45 -36.56 2.05 9.27
CA LEU A 45 -36.60 0.77 9.98
C LEU A 45 -37.24 0.87 11.37
N ASN A 46 -37.33 2.08 11.94
CA ASN A 46 -38.05 2.33 13.19
C ASN A 46 -39.58 2.41 13.00
N VAL A 47 -40.07 2.40 11.76
CA VAL A 47 -41.51 2.39 11.46
C VAL A 47 -42.05 0.96 11.66
N ARG A 48 -43.24 0.86 12.24
CA ARG A 48 -43.86 -0.43 12.56
C ARG A 48 -44.19 -1.23 11.29
N ASP A 49 -43.84 -2.52 11.33
CA ASP A 49 -43.97 -3.50 10.24
C ASP A 49 -43.20 -3.13 8.97
N THR A 50 -42.02 -2.51 9.12
CA THR A 50 -41.11 -2.25 8.01
C THR A 50 -40.09 -3.38 7.87
N ALA A 51 -39.97 -3.93 6.66
CA ALA A 51 -38.93 -4.90 6.32
C ALA A 51 -37.91 -4.29 5.35
N MET A 52 -36.65 -4.70 5.46
CA MET A 52 -35.59 -4.30 4.55
C MET A 52 -35.05 -5.52 3.80
N LEU A 53 -34.89 -5.39 2.49
CA LEU A 53 -34.17 -6.33 1.65
C LEU A 53 -33.00 -5.59 1.00
N ALA A 54 -31.78 -5.94 1.38
CA ALA A 54 -30.57 -5.36 0.81
C ALA A 54 -29.86 -6.41 -0.03
N ILE A 55 -29.54 -6.06 -1.28
CA ILE A 55 -28.90 -6.93 -2.27
C ILE A 55 -27.66 -6.20 -2.77
N SER A 56 -26.49 -6.82 -2.61
CA SER A 56 -25.25 -6.25 -3.14
C SER A 56 -24.15 -7.28 -3.32
N THR A 57 -23.16 -6.92 -4.12
CA THR A 57 -21.86 -7.61 -4.16
C THR A 57 -20.98 -7.11 -3.01
N PRO A 58 -20.21 -8.00 -2.35
CA PRO A 58 -19.34 -7.60 -1.25
C PRO A 58 -18.14 -6.78 -1.78
N LEU A 59 -18.11 -5.49 -1.47
CA LEU A 59 -17.12 -4.57 -2.03
C LEU A 59 -15.82 -4.49 -1.24
N ASP A 60 -15.84 -4.53 0.11
CA ASP A 60 -14.66 -4.62 1.01
C ASP A 60 -15.13 -4.74 2.49
N GLU A 61 -14.27 -5.22 3.40
CA GLU A 61 -14.60 -5.39 4.84
C GLU A 61 -14.83 -4.06 5.60
N ASN A 62 -14.32 -2.94 5.09
CA ASN A 62 -14.43 -1.60 5.71
C ASN A 62 -15.70 -0.82 5.30
N ASN A 63 -16.72 -1.50 4.82
CA ASN A 63 -17.96 -0.88 4.37
C ASN A 63 -19.06 -1.01 5.44
N PHE A 64 -19.93 0.00 5.60
CA PHE A 64 -21.09 -0.06 6.49
C PHE A 64 -21.94 -1.32 6.22
N TYR A 65 -22.02 -1.75 4.95
CA TYR A 65 -22.73 -2.95 4.55
C TYR A 65 -22.14 -4.22 5.20
N SER A 66 -20.81 -4.34 5.27
CA SER A 66 -20.11 -5.46 5.92
C SER A 66 -20.35 -5.48 7.43
N THR A 67 -20.56 -4.30 8.03
CA THR A 67 -20.96 -4.17 9.45
C THR A 67 -22.37 -4.72 9.67
N LEU A 68 -23.32 -4.44 8.76
CA LEU A 68 -24.69 -4.96 8.84
C LEU A 68 -24.75 -6.49 8.76
N LEU A 69 -23.89 -7.11 7.94
CA LEU A 69 -23.84 -8.57 7.80
C LEU A 69 -23.44 -9.28 9.10
N ASN A 70 -22.63 -8.62 9.95
CA ASN A 70 -22.10 -9.19 11.20
C ASN A 70 -22.76 -8.59 12.46
N MET A 71 -23.77 -7.73 12.29
CA MET A 71 -24.42 -7.03 13.40
C MET A 71 -25.25 -8.00 14.23
N LYS A 72 -25.05 -7.97 15.54
CA LYS A 72 -25.80 -8.76 16.52
C LYS A 72 -26.84 -7.91 17.22
N ASP A 73 -27.99 -8.51 17.50
CA ASP A 73 -29.00 -7.94 18.38
C ASP A 73 -28.48 -7.95 19.82
N PRO A 74 -28.36 -6.78 20.48
CA PRO A 74 -27.88 -6.68 21.86
C PRO A 74 -28.72 -7.43 22.89
N LEU A 75 -30.00 -7.70 22.59
CA LEU A 75 -30.93 -8.35 23.52
C LEU A 75 -30.95 -9.86 23.38
N THR A 76 -30.68 -10.38 22.18
CA THR A 76 -30.80 -11.81 21.87
C THR A 76 -29.47 -12.49 21.53
N ASP A 77 -28.38 -11.72 21.37
CA ASP A 77 -27.04 -12.14 20.88
C ASP A 77 -27.06 -12.87 19.52
N GLY A 78 -28.23 -12.92 18.88
CA GLY A 78 -28.44 -13.45 17.53
C GLY A 78 -28.17 -12.40 16.45
N PRO A 79 -28.14 -12.79 15.17
CA PRO A 79 -27.92 -11.85 14.07
C PRO A 79 -29.10 -10.87 13.96
N MET A 80 -28.80 -9.57 13.93
CA MET A 80 -29.81 -8.51 13.78
C MET A 80 -30.48 -8.55 12.40
N PHE A 81 -29.74 -8.98 11.38
CA PHE A 81 -30.25 -9.19 10.03
C PHE A 81 -30.11 -10.66 9.61
N LYS A 82 -31.12 -11.18 8.92
CA LYS A 82 -31.02 -12.48 8.27
C LYS A 82 -30.18 -12.35 7.00
N VAL A 83 -28.98 -12.90 7.03
CA VAL A 83 -28.04 -12.87 5.89
C VAL A 83 -28.22 -14.12 5.02
N LEU A 84 -28.36 -13.91 3.71
CA LEU A 84 -28.35 -14.97 2.71
C LEU A 84 -27.17 -14.73 1.76
N GLU A 85 -26.20 -15.63 1.77
CA GLU A 85 -25.01 -15.52 0.94
C GLU A 85 -25.06 -16.51 -0.23
N ILE A 86 -24.99 -15.98 -1.45
CA ILE A 86 -24.98 -16.79 -2.67
C ILE A 86 -23.61 -16.68 -3.31
N LYS A 87 -22.77 -17.70 -3.13
CA LYS A 87 -21.45 -17.82 -3.77
C LYS A 87 -21.53 -18.77 -4.96
N LEU A 88 -20.92 -18.41 -6.09
CA LEU A 88 -20.81 -19.30 -7.27
C LEU A 88 -19.61 -20.26 -7.19
N ILE A 89 -18.85 -20.23 -6.09
CA ILE A 89 -17.80 -21.18 -5.75
C ILE A 89 -18.12 -21.87 -4.42
N CYS A 90 -17.90 -23.19 -4.34
CA CYS A 90 -18.00 -23.90 -3.06
C CYS A 90 -16.70 -23.72 -2.26
N GLU A 91 -16.78 -23.85 -0.93
CA GLU A 91 -15.64 -23.68 -0.02
C GLU A 91 -14.46 -24.58 -0.41
N ALA A 92 -14.74 -25.86 -0.70
CA ALA A 92 -13.72 -26.80 -1.16
C ALA A 92 -13.02 -26.39 -2.47
N CYS A 93 -13.72 -25.70 -3.39
CA CYS A 93 -13.12 -25.16 -4.61
C CYS A 93 -12.39 -23.83 -4.37
N ALA A 94 -12.88 -23.02 -3.43
CA ALA A 94 -12.23 -21.78 -3.03
C ALA A 94 -10.88 -22.06 -2.36
N GLU A 95 -10.82 -23.04 -1.45
CA GLU A 95 -9.58 -23.49 -0.79
C GLU A 95 -8.57 -24.09 -1.78
N LYS A 96 -9.05 -24.83 -2.78
CA LYS A 96 -8.23 -25.37 -3.87
C LYS A 96 -7.82 -24.32 -4.90
N GLY A 97 -8.24 -23.07 -4.74
CA GLY A 97 -7.87 -21.96 -5.60
C GLY A 97 -8.41 -22.05 -7.03
N VAL A 98 -9.54 -22.74 -7.24
CA VAL A 98 -10.21 -22.85 -8.55
C VAL A 98 -10.66 -21.44 -8.98
N LYS A 99 -10.21 -20.97 -10.14
CA LYS A 99 -10.46 -19.60 -10.64
C LYS A 99 -11.59 -19.50 -11.66
N ASP A 100 -12.11 -20.63 -12.09
CA ASP A 100 -13.19 -20.74 -13.07
C ASP A 100 -14.52 -21.10 -12.38
N VAL A 101 -15.56 -21.31 -13.19
CA VAL A 101 -16.88 -21.72 -12.71
C VAL A 101 -16.78 -23.04 -11.94
N CYS A 102 -17.11 -23.01 -10.65
CA CYS A 102 -17.18 -24.21 -9.83
C CYS A 102 -18.16 -25.20 -10.48
N PRO A 103 -17.71 -26.41 -10.87
CA PRO A 103 -18.60 -27.39 -11.50
C PRO A 103 -19.73 -27.85 -10.56
N HIS A 104 -19.53 -27.71 -9.25
CA HIS A 104 -20.48 -28.09 -8.20
C HIS A 104 -21.57 -27.06 -7.89
N ARG A 105 -21.52 -25.87 -8.52
CA ARG A 105 -22.52 -24.81 -8.33
C ARG A 105 -23.06 -24.27 -9.66
N ARG A 106 -22.95 -25.06 -10.74
CA ARG A 106 -23.42 -24.69 -12.09
C ARG A 106 -24.93 -24.53 -12.15
N GLU A 107 -25.65 -25.28 -11.33
CA GLU A 107 -27.10 -25.23 -11.17
C GLU A 107 -27.61 -23.90 -10.60
N LEU A 108 -26.75 -23.12 -9.92
CA LEU A 108 -27.09 -21.79 -9.43
C LEU A 108 -26.93 -20.70 -10.50
N ILE A 109 -26.38 -21.05 -11.68
CA ILE A 109 -26.23 -20.13 -12.79
C ILE A 109 -27.55 -20.06 -13.55
N PRO A 110 -28.16 -18.88 -13.67
CA PRO A 110 -29.42 -18.76 -14.37
C PRO A 110 -29.31 -19.13 -15.86
N PRO A 111 -30.34 -19.80 -16.43
CA PRO A 111 -30.30 -20.31 -17.81
C PRO A 111 -30.16 -19.23 -18.89
N TRP A 112 -30.44 -17.96 -18.56
CA TRP A 112 -30.27 -16.82 -19.46
C TRP A 112 -28.83 -16.26 -19.51
N LYS A 113 -27.91 -16.75 -18.66
CA LYS A 113 -26.48 -16.39 -18.73
C LYS A 113 -25.72 -17.45 -19.55
N ASN A 114 -25.16 -17.04 -20.68
CA ASN A 114 -24.50 -17.96 -21.64
C ASN A 114 -22.99 -18.10 -21.32
N ASP A 115 -22.58 -19.27 -20.82
CA ASP A 115 -21.23 -19.54 -20.30
C ASP A 115 -20.10 -19.28 -21.32
N HIS A 116 -20.32 -19.54 -22.61
CA HIS A 116 -19.26 -19.42 -23.63
C HIS A 116 -18.91 -17.95 -23.98
N ARG A 117 -19.93 -17.08 -24.07
CA ARG A 117 -19.69 -15.63 -24.24
C ARG A 117 -19.18 -15.00 -22.95
N ARG A 118 -19.59 -15.51 -21.78
CA ARG A 118 -19.14 -15.04 -20.47
C ARG A 118 -17.65 -15.28 -20.28
N GLU A 119 -17.14 -16.46 -20.57
CA GLU A 119 -15.73 -16.78 -20.36
C GLU A 119 -14.82 -15.96 -21.28
N LEU A 120 -15.12 -15.87 -22.57
CA LEU A 120 -14.30 -15.10 -23.52
C LEU A 120 -14.39 -13.59 -23.29
N MET A 121 -15.60 -13.05 -23.13
CA MET A 121 -15.80 -11.59 -23.07
C MET A 121 -15.46 -11.04 -21.68
N THR A 122 -15.77 -11.77 -20.61
CA THR A 122 -15.44 -11.34 -19.24
C THR A 122 -13.95 -11.52 -18.97
N LYS A 123 -13.31 -12.59 -19.43
CA LYS A 123 -11.86 -12.76 -19.24
C LYS A 123 -11.06 -11.73 -20.07
N ALA A 124 -11.53 -11.39 -21.27
CA ALA A 124 -10.93 -10.33 -22.09
C ALA A 124 -11.20 -8.90 -21.54
N LEU A 125 -12.38 -8.62 -20.97
CA LEU A 125 -12.68 -7.32 -20.38
C LEU A 125 -12.04 -7.10 -19.01
N PHE A 126 -11.81 -8.18 -18.25
CA PHE A 126 -11.15 -8.14 -16.95
C PHE A 126 -9.67 -8.55 -17.02
N GLU A 127 -9.10 -8.67 -18.22
CA GLU A 127 -7.66 -8.86 -18.42
C GLU A 127 -6.92 -7.66 -17.80
N GLY A 128 -6.18 -7.90 -16.71
CA GLY A 128 -5.52 -6.86 -15.92
C GLY A 128 -6.26 -6.42 -14.65
N GLN A 129 -7.51 -6.82 -14.43
CA GLN A 129 -8.31 -6.48 -13.24
C GLN A 129 -8.92 -7.72 -12.53
N PRO A 130 -8.06 -8.67 -12.08
CA PRO A 130 -8.52 -9.93 -11.49
C PRO A 130 -9.34 -9.75 -10.21
N ARG A 131 -9.14 -8.65 -9.46
CA ARG A 131 -9.88 -8.37 -8.21
C ARG A 131 -11.35 -8.07 -8.49
N MET A 132 -11.62 -7.23 -9.48
CA MET A 132 -12.98 -6.87 -9.89
C MET A 132 -13.73 -8.09 -10.44
N TYR A 133 -13.05 -8.97 -11.17
CA TYR A 133 -13.62 -10.25 -11.61
C TYR A 133 -14.04 -11.14 -10.43
N MET A 134 -13.18 -11.29 -9.42
CA MET A 134 -13.45 -12.14 -8.25
C MET A 134 -14.63 -11.60 -7.41
N GLN A 135 -14.74 -10.29 -7.27
CA GLN A 135 -15.84 -9.64 -6.54
C GLN A 135 -17.16 -9.71 -7.31
N GLU A 136 -17.17 -9.31 -8.58
CA GLU A 136 -18.38 -9.16 -9.37
C GLU A 136 -18.93 -10.49 -9.91
N GLN A 137 -18.05 -11.45 -10.24
CA GLN A 137 -18.47 -12.73 -10.83
C GLN A 137 -18.54 -13.87 -9.81
N LEU A 138 -17.65 -13.90 -8.82
CA LEU A 138 -17.57 -15.04 -7.89
C LEU A 138 -18.21 -14.73 -6.53
N GLY A 139 -18.55 -13.47 -6.26
CA GLY A 139 -19.13 -13.04 -4.98
C GLY A 139 -18.18 -13.23 -3.82
N ILE A 140 -16.87 -13.26 -4.08
CA ILE A 140 -15.83 -13.40 -3.06
C ILE A 140 -15.50 -11.98 -2.60
N PRO A 141 -15.74 -11.62 -1.33
CA PRO A 141 -15.22 -10.38 -0.77
C PRO A 141 -13.70 -10.37 -1.00
N SER A 142 -13.14 -9.23 -1.40
CA SER A 142 -11.69 -9.06 -1.30
C SER A 142 -11.36 -9.05 0.19
N GLY A 143 -11.06 -10.21 0.76
CA GLY A 143 -10.67 -10.33 2.15
C GLY A 143 -9.45 -9.46 2.42
N SER A 144 -9.49 -8.73 3.53
CA SER A 144 -8.33 -8.08 4.14
C SER A 144 -7.22 -9.13 4.29
N ASP A 145 -6.03 -8.99 3.72
CA ASP A 145 -4.98 -8.08 4.14
C ASP A 145 -3.93 -8.02 3.01
N SER A 146 -4.27 -7.36 1.90
CA SER A 146 -3.25 -7.05 0.89
C SER A 146 -2.28 -5.99 1.41
N ARG A 147 -2.58 -5.26 2.49
CA ARG A 147 -1.71 -4.17 2.96
C ARG A 147 -0.38 -4.71 3.47
N CYS A 148 0.70 -4.05 3.09
CA CYS A 148 2.04 -4.39 3.54
C CYS A 148 2.34 -3.88 4.95
N PHE A 149 1.60 -2.85 5.39
CA PHE A 149 1.85 -2.17 6.65
C PHE A 149 0.59 -1.93 7.47
N ASP A 150 0.74 -2.02 8.79
CA ASP A 150 -0.30 -1.65 9.75
C ASP A 150 -0.52 -0.14 9.78
N THR A 151 -1.76 0.30 9.51
CA THR A 151 -2.12 1.71 9.41
C THR A 151 -2.01 2.45 10.74
N VAL A 152 -2.27 1.79 11.87
CA VAL A 152 -2.20 2.41 13.20
C VAL A 152 -0.76 2.79 13.53
N SER A 153 0.18 1.89 13.21
CA SER A 153 1.61 2.15 13.38
C SER A 153 2.12 3.28 12.48
N ILE A 154 1.60 3.40 11.25
CA ILE A 154 1.94 4.51 10.35
C ILE A 154 1.42 5.83 10.89
N ASP A 155 0.19 5.88 11.38
CA ASP A 155 -0.38 7.10 11.95
C ASP A 155 0.36 7.54 13.21
N ALA A 156 0.76 6.60 14.07
CA ALA A 156 1.62 6.90 15.21
C ALA A 156 2.98 7.46 14.78
N PHE A 157 3.60 6.91 13.73
CA PHE A 157 4.84 7.43 13.16
C PHE A 157 4.67 8.86 12.63
N ALA A 158 3.62 9.12 11.84
CA ALA A 158 3.37 10.43 11.25
C ALA A 158 3.07 11.52 12.30
N ALA A 159 2.50 11.13 13.45
CA ALA A 159 2.21 12.04 14.56
C ALA A 159 3.41 12.27 15.50
N THR A 160 4.50 11.51 15.36
CA THR A 160 5.64 11.56 16.28
C THR A 160 6.82 12.28 15.66
N ALA A 161 7.19 13.43 16.22
CA ALA A 161 8.39 14.16 15.90
C ALA A 161 9.34 14.22 17.12
N VAL A 162 10.63 14.00 16.90
CA VAL A 162 11.65 13.95 17.94
C VAL A 162 12.81 14.86 17.56
N ALA A 163 13.27 15.70 18.49
CA ALA A 163 14.44 16.54 18.25
C ALA A 163 15.71 15.67 18.18
N LEU A 164 16.62 16.02 17.28
CA LEU A 164 17.94 15.41 17.24
C LEU A 164 18.72 15.83 18.49
N ASP A 165 19.01 14.87 19.37
CA ASP A 165 19.62 15.11 20.68
C ASP A 165 21.16 15.02 20.66
N THR A 166 21.72 14.56 19.55
CA THR A 166 23.13 14.22 19.40
C THR A 166 23.65 14.40 18.00
N ASP A 167 24.94 14.70 17.92
CA ASP A 167 25.68 14.69 16.67
C ASP A 167 25.86 13.25 16.18
N PRO A 168 25.22 12.86 15.05
CA PRO A 168 25.31 11.51 14.56
C PRO A 168 26.69 11.26 13.95
N ARG A 169 27.30 10.11 14.27
CA ARG A 169 28.53 9.66 13.60
C ARG A 169 28.29 9.30 12.14
N HIS A 170 27.13 8.70 11.86
CA HIS A 170 26.72 8.29 10.53
C HIS A 170 25.32 8.82 10.24
N VAL A 171 25.13 9.37 9.05
CA VAL A 171 23.81 9.66 8.49
C VAL A 171 23.65 8.82 7.24
N PHE A 172 22.58 8.05 7.20
CA PHE A 172 22.26 7.14 6.11
C PHE A 172 21.33 7.84 5.13
N VAL A 173 21.53 7.59 3.83
CA VAL A 173 20.72 8.17 2.76
C VAL A 173 20.22 7.06 1.86
N GLY A 174 18.94 6.72 1.95
CA GLY A 174 18.26 5.82 1.02
C GLY A 174 17.91 6.55 -0.27
N ILE A 175 18.34 6.01 -1.40
CA ILE A 175 18.16 6.60 -2.73
C ILE A 175 17.47 5.57 -3.62
N ASP A 176 16.19 5.79 -3.93
CA ASP A 176 15.49 5.07 -5.00
C ASP A 176 15.67 5.84 -6.31
N THR A 177 16.25 5.18 -7.30
CA THR A 177 16.63 5.76 -8.58
C THR A 177 15.50 5.64 -9.61
N CYS A 178 15.23 6.71 -10.37
CA CYS A 178 14.28 6.66 -11.50
C CYS A 178 14.70 5.62 -12.53
N GLY A 179 13.85 4.61 -12.77
CA GLY A 179 14.08 3.58 -13.79
C GLY A 179 13.58 3.88 -15.20
N GLY A 180 13.38 5.16 -15.53
CA GLY A 180 12.73 5.63 -16.77
C GLY A 180 11.20 5.72 -16.65
N GLY A 181 10.56 6.53 -17.50
CA GLY A 181 9.11 6.83 -17.45
C GLY A 181 8.72 7.90 -16.42
N ASN A 182 7.45 7.96 -16.03
CA ASN A 182 6.90 8.92 -15.05
C ASN A 182 7.29 8.65 -13.58
N ASN A 183 8.41 7.96 -13.34
CA ASN A 183 8.85 7.59 -11.98
C ASN A 183 9.63 8.73 -11.33
N PHE A 184 9.51 8.87 -10.01
CA PHE A 184 10.21 9.88 -9.24
C PHE A 184 11.46 9.28 -8.62
N MET A 185 12.49 10.11 -8.42
CA MET A 185 13.63 9.78 -7.58
C MET A 185 13.22 10.17 -6.17
N ALA A 186 13.52 9.29 -5.21
CA ALA A 186 13.26 9.58 -3.80
C ALA A 186 14.55 9.49 -2.99
N LEU A 187 14.75 10.48 -2.13
CA LEU A 187 15.86 10.61 -1.21
C LEU A 187 15.29 10.65 0.20
N VAL A 188 15.69 9.72 1.05
CA VAL A 188 15.29 9.69 2.46
C VAL A 188 16.55 9.56 3.31
N SER A 189 16.83 10.58 4.10
CA SER A 189 17.98 10.64 4.99
C SER A 189 17.59 10.44 6.44
N GLY A 190 18.36 9.67 7.19
CA GLY A 190 18.13 9.45 8.61
C GLY A 190 19.36 8.99 9.38
N CYS A 191 19.30 9.08 10.71
CA CYS A 191 20.36 8.63 11.61
C CYS A 191 19.77 7.89 12.82
N TYR A 192 20.62 7.19 13.57
CA TYR A 192 20.23 6.61 14.85
C TYR A 192 20.60 7.55 15.99
N ASP A 193 19.64 7.80 16.89
CA ASP A 193 19.91 8.49 18.15
C ASP A 193 20.55 7.57 19.20
N ARG A 194 20.83 8.12 20.40
CA ARG A 194 21.35 7.35 21.54
C ARG A 194 20.41 6.23 22.00
N SER A 195 19.11 6.39 21.77
CA SER A 195 18.07 5.41 22.12
C SER A 195 17.88 4.34 21.04
N ASN A 196 18.74 4.31 20.02
CA ASN A 196 18.67 3.38 18.90
C ASN A 196 17.34 3.47 18.14
N ARG A 197 16.80 4.68 18.01
CA ARG A 197 15.67 5.03 17.14
C ARG A 197 16.21 5.63 15.84
N LEU A 198 15.61 5.24 14.71
CA LEU A 198 15.88 5.81 13.40
C LEU A 198 15.10 7.13 13.25
N LEU A 199 15.80 8.26 13.25
CA LEU A 199 15.23 9.59 13.02
C LEU A 199 15.37 9.96 11.54
N ILE A 200 14.27 10.33 10.91
CA ILE A 200 14.25 10.84 9.54
C ILE A 200 14.56 12.33 9.55
N LEU A 201 15.69 12.71 8.96
CA LEU A 201 16.22 14.07 8.95
C LEU A 201 15.83 14.86 7.71
N ALA A 202 15.78 14.21 6.54
CA ALA A 202 15.43 14.88 5.30
C ALA A 202 14.73 13.95 4.31
N VAL A 203 13.78 14.49 3.55
CA VAL A 203 13.04 13.76 2.52
C VAL A 203 12.83 14.63 1.30
N ASP A 204 13.16 14.11 0.13
CA ASP A 204 12.97 14.80 -1.14
C ASP A 204 12.53 13.82 -2.24
N THR A 205 11.50 14.21 -2.99
CA THR A 205 11.08 13.52 -4.21
C THR A 205 11.22 14.43 -5.41
N ALA A 206 11.62 13.90 -6.57
CA ALA A 206 11.69 14.70 -7.79
C ALA A 206 11.43 13.85 -9.05
N PRO A 207 10.64 14.34 -10.02
CA PRO A 207 10.56 13.69 -11.32
C PRO A 207 11.84 14.00 -12.09
N ILE A 208 12.74 13.03 -12.27
CA ILE A 208 14.01 13.26 -12.96
C ILE A 208 13.86 13.03 -14.46
N THR A 209 13.97 14.11 -15.22
CA THR A 209 13.89 14.10 -16.69
C THR A 209 15.21 14.37 -17.39
N SER A 210 16.22 14.87 -16.65
CA SER A 210 17.54 15.20 -17.18
C SER A 210 18.63 15.02 -16.14
N ASP A 211 19.86 14.90 -16.63
CA ASP A 211 21.09 14.80 -15.85
C ASP A 211 21.34 16.02 -14.96
N LEU A 212 21.11 17.23 -15.50
CA LEU A 212 21.25 18.47 -14.74
C LEU A 212 20.25 18.53 -13.57
N GLN A 213 19.03 18.02 -13.79
CA GLN A 213 18.02 17.95 -12.74
C GLN A 213 18.43 16.94 -11.65
N LEU A 214 18.97 15.78 -12.03
CA LEU A 214 19.53 14.81 -11.07
C LEU A 214 20.60 15.45 -10.19
N GLU A 215 21.57 16.14 -10.79
CA GLU A 215 22.66 16.81 -10.08
C GLU A 215 22.15 17.92 -9.15
N THR A 216 21.19 18.71 -9.63
CA THR A 216 20.59 19.81 -8.86
C THR A 216 19.83 19.28 -7.64
N GLU A 217 19.00 18.26 -7.81
CA GLU A 217 18.20 17.68 -6.72
C GLU A 217 19.08 16.97 -5.68
N LEU A 218 20.11 16.23 -6.12
CA LEU A 218 21.10 15.65 -5.21
C LEU A 218 21.85 16.75 -4.46
N ALA A 219 22.39 17.76 -5.16
CA ALA A 219 23.12 18.84 -4.50
C ALA A 219 22.25 19.60 -3.50
N SER A 220 21.00 19.87 -3.85
CA SER A 220 20.01 20.53 -3.00
C SER A 220 19.78 19.75 -1.69
N HIS A 221 19.53 18.44 -1.78
CA HIS A 221 19.33 17.57 -0.63
C HIS A 221 20.57 17.50 0.27
N PHE A 222 21.74 17.20 -0.31
CA PHE A 222 22.98 16.99 0.43
C PHE A 222 23.52 18.29 1.05
N ASN A 223 23.35 19.45 0.39
CA ASN A 223 23.71 20.73 0.97
C ASN A 223 22.87 21.05 2.20
N ARG A 224 21.54 20.86 2.15
CA ARG A 224 20.67 21.05 3.32
C ARG A 224 21.04 20.10 4.45
N LEU A 225 21.27 18.83 4.13
CA LEU A 225 21.71 17.84 5.11
C LEU A 225 23.01 18.29 5.81
N ARG A 226 24.00 18.80 5.05
CA ARG A 226 25.27 19.32 5.57
C ARG A 226 25.15 20.61 6.37
N LEU A 227 24.05 21.33 6.27
CA LEU A 227 23.75 22.46 7.17
C LEU A 227 23.21 21.99 8.52
N MET A 228 22.59 20.80 8.57
CA MET A 228 21.97 20.26 9.78
C MET A 228 22.90 19.38 10.63
N ILE A 229 23.97 18.85 10.03
CA ILE A 229 24.86 17.87 10.68
C ILE A 229 26.32 18.33 10.66
N PRO A 230 27.15 17.88 11.60
CA PRO A 230 28.58 18.17 11.58
C PRO A 230 29.28 17.73 10.29
N ARG A 231 30.29 18.50 9.87
CA ARG A 231 31.14 18.12 8.71
C ARG A 231 31.90 16.82 8.92
N SER A 232 32.18 16.44 10.17
CA SER A 232 32.82 15.17 10.52
C SER A 232 31.89 13.95 10.37
N THR A 233 30.58 14.15 10.27
CA THR A 233 29.62 13.06 10.09
C THR A 233 29.81 12.38 8.74
N ILE A 234 29.88 11.05 8.76
CA ILE A 234 30.02 10.23 7.57
C ILE A 234 28.65 10.02 6.94
N LEU A 235 28.52 10.37 5.67
CA LEU A 235 27.32 10.07 4.89
C LEU A 235 27.42 8.65 4.35
N VAL A 236 26.44 7.80 4.62
CA VAL A 236 26.37 6.43 4.12
C VAL A 236 25.23 6.32 3.12
N SER A 237 25.56 6.31 1.84
CA SER A 237 24.55 6.21 0.78
C SER A 237 24.16 4.76 0.49
N ILE A 238 22.86 4.54 0.33
CA ILE A 238 22.22 3.26 0.06
C ILE A 238 21.44 3.45 -1.24
N ILE A 239 22.06 3.10 -2.37
CA ILE A 239 21.57 3.45 -3.71
C ILE A 239 20.97 2.22 -4.39
N GLU A 240 19.69 2.28 -4.74
CA GLU A 240 19.06 1.19 -5.50
C GLU A 240 19.66 1.06 -6.90
N ALA A 241 19.96 -0.17 -7.30
CA ALA A 241 20.57 -0.50 -8.59
C ALA A 241 19.60 -1.29 -9.49
N ASN A 242 18.40 -0.74 -9.73
CA ASN A 242 17.35 -1.42 -10.50
C ASN A 242 17.59 -1.34 -12.02
N TYR A 243 17.34 -0.16 -12.62
CA TYR A 243 17.29 0.04 -14.07
C TYR A 243 18.56 0.77 -14.53
N GLY A 244 19.33 0.14 -15.43
CA GLY A 244 20.71 0.56 -15.73
C GLY A 244 21.76 -0.06 -14.78
N GLY A 245 21.31 -0.87 -13.81
CA GLY A 245 22.16 -1.60 -12.88
C GLY A 245 23.12 -0.69 -12.12
N TRP A 246 24.39 -1.09 -12.10
CA TRP A 246 25.44 -0.36 -11.38
C TRP A 246 25.79 1.01 -11.96
N VAL A 247 25.38 1.34 -13.20
CA VAL A 247 25.84 2.57 -13.88
C VAL A 247 25.25 3.81 -13.21
N GLN A 248 23.93 3.85 -13.02
CA GLN A 248 23.27 4.98 -12.37
C GLN A 248 23.68 5.09 -10.90
N ALA A 249 23.77 3.96 -10.19
CA ALA A 249 24.23 3.92 -8.81
C ALA A 249 25.67 4.44 -8.67
N SER A 250 26.57 4.05 -9.58
CA SER A 250 27.96 4.54 -9.60
C SER A 250 28.05 6.02 -9.93
N ARG A 251 27.19 6.52 -10.82
CA ARG A 251 27.13 7.94 -11.13
C ARG A 251 26.66 8.76 -9.93
N ILE A 252 25.56 8.36 -9.29
CA ILE A 252 25.07 9.03 -8.08
C ILE A 252 26.15 9.00 -7.00
N ALA A 253 26.77 7.84 -6.79
CA ALA A 253 27.88 7.69 -5.87
C ALA A 253 29.02 8.66 -6.17
N HIS A 254 29.40 8.85 -7.44
CA HIS A 254 30.43 9.81 -7.85
C HIS A 254 30.02 11.27 -7.57
N LEU A 255 28.79 11.65 -7.94
CA LEU A 255 28.27 13.01 -7.75
C LEU A 255 28.25 13.43 -6.28
N ILE A 256 27.86 12.52 -5.38
CA ILE A 256 27.73 12.85 -3.96
C ILE A 256 29.07 12.88 -3.21
N ARG A 257 30.20 12.46 -3.83
CA ARG A 257 31.53 12.47 -3.18
C ARG A 257 31.97 13.86 -2.75
N VAL A 258 31.55 14.90 -3.48
CA VAL A 258 31.88 16.29 -3.17
C VAL A 258 31.34 16.73 -1.80
N PHE A 259 30.34 16.03 -1.27
CA PHE A 259 29.78 16.26 0.07
C PHE A 259 30.46 15.43 1.16
N GLY A 260 31.68 14.94 0.92
CA GLY A 260 32.46 14.07 1.79
C GLY A 260 32.64 14.57 3.24
N PRO A 261 32.88 13.66 4.21
CA PRO A 261 33.16 12.22 4.03
C PRO A 261 31.91 11.39 3.67
N VAL A 262 32.01 10.52 2.65
CA VAL A 262 30.94 9.64 2.15
C VAL A 262 31.42 8.20 2.01
N MET A 263 30.54 7.24 2.35
CA MET A 263 30.65 5.82 2.04
C MET A 263 29.42 5.36 1.25
N HIS A 264 29.55 4.25 0.52
CA HIS A 264 28.48 3.69 -0.30
C HIS A 264 28.25 2.23 0.07
N VAL A 265 27.02 1.84 0.40
CA VAL A 265 26.67 0.43 0.60
C VAL A 265 26.79 -0.32 -0.72
N SER A 266 27.35 -1.52 -0.67
CA SER A 266 27.57 -2.40 -1.81
C SER A 266 27.17 -3.83 -1.47
N CYS A 267 26.36 -4.44 -2.34
CA CYS A 267 26.13 -5.88 -2.32
C CYS A 267 26.96 -6.65 -3.36
N ASP A 268 27.92 -5.99 -4.01
CA ASP A 268 28.85 -6.62 -4.95
C ASP A 268 29.86 -7.50 -4.19
N LYS A 269 29.73 -8.82 -4.38
CA LYS A 269 30.61 -9.84 -3.79
C LYS A 269 31.75 -10.25 -4.71
N THR A 270 31.79 -9.73 -5.94
CA THR A 270 32.53 -10.34 -7.06
C THR A 270 33.82 -9.61 -7.42
N HIS A 271 34.11 -8.45 -6.84
CA HIS A 271 35.26 -7.63 -7.21
C HIS A 271 36.09 -7.16 -6.00
N GLU A 272 37.42 -7.08 -6.19
CA GLU A 272 38.36 -6.42 -5.25
C GLU A 272 37.97 -4.95 -5.01
N ASN A 273 37.36 -4.30 -6.01
CA ASN A 273 36.71 -2.99 -5.91
C ASN A 273 35.18 -3.17 -5.99
N LYS A 274 34.50 -3.24 -4.84
CA LYS A 274 33.05 -3.43 -4.80
C LYS A 274 32.33 -2.21 -5.39
N ARG A 275 31.40 -2.43 -6.32
CA ARG A 275 30.62 -1.34 -6.94
C ARG A 275 29.57 -0.79 -5.98
N PRO A 276 29.35 0.54 -5.92
CA PRO A 276 28.32 1.11 -5.06
C PRO A 276 26.92 0.78 -5.58
N GLY A 277 26.02 0.41 -4.67
CA GLY A 277 24.63 0.13 -5.00
C GLY A 277 24.14 -1.21 -4.45
N ILE A 278 22.81 -1.35 -4.44
CA ILE A 278 22.11 -2.52 -3.92
C ILE A 278 21.08 -3.05 -4.92
N TYR A 279 21.12 -4.36 -5.17
CA TYR A 279 20.07 -5.04 -5.92
C TYR A 279 18.90 -5.40 -4.99
N THR A 280 17.68 -4.99 -5.36
CA THR A 280 16.48 -5.29 -4.60
C THR A 280 15.73 -6.46 -5.23
N THR A 281 16.10 -7.68 -4.83
CA THR A 281 15.30 -8.87 -5.17
C THR A 281 13.99 -8.88 -4.39
N TRP A 282 13.04 -9.75 -4.76
CA TRP A 282 11.77 -9.85 -4.05
C TRP A 282 11.98 -10.20 -2.56
N GLU A 283 12.91 -11.10 -2.26
CA GLU A 283 13.24 -11.53 -0.90
C GLU A 283 13.82 -10.37 -0.09
N ILE A 284 14.68 -9.56 -0.73
CA ILE A 284 15.24 -8.37 -0.10
C ILE A 284 14.12 -7.36 0.17
N LYS A 285 13.22 -7.10 -0.79
CA LYS A 285 12.06 -6.22 -0.58
C LYS A 285 11.18 -6.67 0.58
N GLU A 286 10.94 -7.97 0.69
CA GLU A 286 10.16 -8.53 1.80
C GLU A 286 10.88 -8.37 3.16
N ARG A 287 12.20 -8.57 3.20
CA ARG A 287 13.01 -8.30 4.41
C ARG A 287 13.03 -6.82 4.78
N MET A 288 13.16 -5.93 3.80
CA MET A 288 13.14 -4.48 4.02
C MET A 288 11.80 -4.03 4.61
N ARG A 289 10.70 -4.52 4.04
CA ARG A 289 9.35 -4.26 4.56
C ARG A 289 9.18 -4.84 5.97
N HIS A 290 9.69 -6.03 6.27
CA HIS A 290 9.62 -6.61 7.62
C HIS A 290 10.34 -5.73 8.64
N GLU A 291 11.54 -5.28 8.29
CA GLU A 291 12.33 -4.44 9.18
C GLU A 291 11.67 -3.08 9.41
N LEU A 292 11.15 -2.44 8.36
CA LEU A 292 10.41 -1.19 8.51
C LEU A 292 9.13 -1.37 9.35
N GLN A 293 8.36 -2.44 9.11
CA GLN A 293 7.16 -2.75 9.90
C GLN A 293 7.49 -2.98 11.39
N ARG A 294 8.63 -3.63 11.66
CA ARG A 294 9.13 -3.85 13.02
C ARG A 294 9.45 -2.52 13.71
N LEU A 295 10.20 -1.63 13.03
CA LEU A 295 10.51 -0.30 13.54
C LEU A 295 9.26 0.55 13.81
N LEU A 296 8.27 0.49 12.90
CA LEU A 296 6.99 1.20 13.05
C LEU A 296 6.21 0.71 14.29
N ARG A 297 6.08 -0.61 14.47
CA ARG A 297 5.35 -1.21 15.61
C ARG A 297 6.04 -0.93 16.94
N GLU A 298 7.36 -1.02 16.97
CA GLU A 298 8.16 -0.76 18.17
C GLU A 298 8.33 0.74 18.46
N ARG A 299 7.80 1.63 17.60
CA ARG A 299 8.00 3.09 17.68
C ARG A 299 9.48 3.49 17.71
N ARG A 300 10.30 2.75 16.96
CA ARG A 300 11.75 2.95 16.81
C ARG A 300 12.13 3.69 15.53
N ILE A 301 11.15 4.22 14.82
CA ILE A 301 11.35 5.16 13.72
C ILE A 301 10.48 6.39 13.98
N CYS A 302 11.05 7.57 13.78
CA CYS A 302 10.38 8.85 14.05
C CYS A 302 10.80 9.90 13.02
N LEU A 303 9.98 10.92 12.83
CA LEU A 303 10.38 12.13 12.11
C LEU A 303 11.24 13.00 13.04
N ALA A 304 12.24 13.69 12.49
CA ALA A 304 12.89 14.76 13.23
C ALA A 304 11.92 15.94 13.42
N THR A 305 12.08 16.75 14.47
CA THR A 305 11.29 17.99 14.61
C THR A 305 11.50 18.94 13.44
N ASP A 306 12.75 19.05 12.97
CA ASP A 306 13.16 19.93 11.88
C ASP A 306 13.49 19.13 10.62
N VAL A 307 12.55 18.32 10.11
CA VAL A 307 12.78 17.57 8.85
C VAL A 307 13.04 18.55 7.70
N SER A 308 14.19 18.42 7.05
CA SER A 308 14.53 19.18 5.84
C SER A 308 13.86 18.58 4.60
N THR A 309 13.19 19.41 3.82
CA THR A 309 12.64 19.02 2.52
C THR A 309 12.61 20.23 1.58
N SER A 310 12.83 20.01 0.28
CA SER A 310 12.55 21.00 -0.77
C SER A 310 11.05 21.24 -0.92
N ARG A 311 10.22 20.25 -0.57
CA ARG A 311 8.78 20.24 -0.84
C ARG A 311 8.02 19.78 0.43
N PRO A 312 7.30 20.68 1.13
CA PRO A 312 6.59 20.33 2.37
C PRO A 312 5.65 19.12 2.27
N GLY A 313 5.12 18.83 1.07
CA GLY A 313 4.28 17.66 0.82
C GLY A 313 5.00 16.32 0.98
N ASP A 314 6.31 16.26 0.78
CA ASP A 314 7.09 15.01 0.73
C ASP A 314 7.06 14.25 2.07
N VAL A 315 7.04 14.96 3.20
CA VAL A 315 6.94 14.34 4.53
C VAL A 315 5.59 13.64 4.70
N THR A 316 4.50 14.27 4.27
CA THR A 316 3.16 13.66 4.31
C THR A 316 3.02 12.51 3.33
N GLU A 317 3.81 12.53 2.25
CA GLU A 317 3.78 11.52 1.20
C GLU A 317 4.35 10.18 1.68
N ILE A 318 5.28 10.18 2.62
CA ILE A 318 5.79 8.95 3.28
C ILE A 318 4.61 8.12 3.82
N ALA A 319 3.80 8.73 4.68
CA ALA A 319 2.69 8.02 5.34
C ALA A 319 1.62 7.59 4.31
N LYS A 320 1.35 8.43 3.31
CA LYS A 320 0.40 8.10 2.23
C LYS A 320 0.86 6.91 1.42
N GLN A 321 2.12 6.87 0.98
CA GLN A 321 2.65 5.76 0.19
C GLN A 321 2.73 4.47 1.01
N LEU A 322 3.17 4.52 2.28
CA LEU A 322 3.19 3.34 3.15
C LEU A 322 1.80 2.72 3.36
N LYS A 323 0.76 3.54 3.55
CA LYS A 323 -0.63 3.06 3.70
C LYS A 323 -1.18 2.39 2.43
N ARG A 324 -0.60 2.69 1.27
CA ARG A 324 -1.01 2.20 -0.04
C ARG A 324 -0.15 1.04 -0.55
N CYS A 325 0.96 0.73 0.10
CA CYS A 325 1.75 -0.44 -0.25
C CYS A 325 0.92 -1.70 -0.02
N GLU A 326 0.73 -2.46 -1.09
CA GLU A 326 -0.04 -3.69 -1.08
C GLU A 326 0.72 -4.87 -1.72
N TYR A 327 0.29 -6.07 -1.37
CA TYR A 327 0.72 -7.31 -1.94
C TYR A 327 -0.08 -7.61 -3.20
N ILE A 328 0.63 -7.60 -4.33
CA ILE A 328 0.12 -8.04 -5.62
C ILE A 328 0.51 -9.50 -5.84
N TYR A 329 -0.46 -10.31 -6.20
CA TYR A 329 -0.25 -11.70 -6.60
C TYR A 329 -0.17 -11.78 -8.13
N LYS A 330 1.02 -12.00 -8.69
CA LYS A 330 1.16 -12.27 -10.12
C LYS A 330 0.99 -13.77 -10.41
N PRO A 331 0.17 -14.16 -11.40
CA PRO A 331 0.14 -15.53 -11.87
C PRO A 331 1.51 -15.89 -12.47
N SER A 332 2.11 -17.01 -12.02
CA SER A 332 3.34 -17.52 -12.63
C SER A 332 3.07 -18.02 -14.05
N SER A 333 3.98 -17.74 -14.99
CA SER A 333 3.92 -18.21 -16.38
C SER A 333 4.37 -19.66 -16.58
N SER A 334 4.81 -20.36 -15.53
CA SER A 334 5.33 -21.74 -15.62
C SER A 334 4.29 -22.79 -15.18
N THR A 335 4.12 -23.83 -15.99
CA THR A 335 3.13 -24.93 -15.89
C THR A 335 3.42 -26.02 -14.85
N ALA A 336 4.31 -25.78 -13.89
CA ALA A 336 4.58 -26.73 -12.80
C ALA A 336 4.21 -26.11 -11.44
N ALA A 337 3.29 -26.78 -10.72
CA ALA A 337 2.90 -26.57 -9.31
C ALA A 337 3.01 -25.12 -8.79
N GLN A 338 1.92 -24.36 -8.95
CA GLN A 338 1.83 -22.91 -8.75
C GLN A 338 1.98 -22.47 -7.28
N GLU A 339 3.19 -22.08 -6.88
CA GLU A 339 3.36 -21.06 -5.83
C GLU A 339 2.99 -19.69 -6.40
N ARG A 340 1.94 -19.05 -5.87
CA ARG A 340 1.59 -17.67 -6.23
C ARG A 340 2.72 -16.75 -5.77
N LYS A 341 3.38 -16.03 -6.70
CA LYS A 341 4.40 -15.05 -6.33
C LYS A 341 3.73 -13.82 -5.72
N ARG A 342 3.92 -13.65 -4.41
CA ARG A 342 3.51 -12.47 -3.64
C ARG A 342 4.56 -11.37 -3.82
N MET A 343 4.17 -10.22 -4.37
CA MET A 343 5.06 -9.08 -4.63
C MET A 343 4.54 -7.84 -3.93
N ILE A 344 5.41 -7.04 -3.31
CA ILE A 344 5.05 -5.71 -2.79
C ILE A 344 4.97 -4.73 -3.96
N SER A 345 3.92 -3.91 -4.00
CA SER A 345 3.83 -2.78 -4.92
C SER A 345 2.97 -1.66 -4.33
N GLY A 346 3.41 -0.41 -4.48
CA GLY A 346 2.57 0.76 -4.27
C GLY A 346 2.17 1.47 -5.58
N LYS A 347 2.58 0.96 -6.75
CA LYS A 347 2.27 1.55 -8.08
C LYS A 347 0.90 1.19 -8.64
N VAL A 348 -0.04 0.79 -7.79
CA VAL A 348 -1.39 0.42 -8.24
C VAL A 348 -2.11 1.69 -8.72
N ASN A 349 -2.76 1.61 -9.89
CA ASN A 349 -3.52 2.73 -10.50
C ASN A 349 -2.70 4.00 -10.84
N GLY A 350 -1.44 3.84 -11.27
CA GLY A 350 -0.63 4.97 -11.74
C GLY A 350 -0.06 5.87 -10.65
N GLN A 351 0.01 5.36 -9.41
CA GLN A 351 0.58 6.05 -8.26
C GLN A 351 2.07 5.71 -8.07
N ASN A 352 2.76 6.48 -7.24
CA ASN A 352 4.19 6.33 -6.96
C ASN A 352 4.42 5.63 -5.62
N ASP A 353 5.49 4.83 -5.53
CA ASP A 353 5.95 4.17 -4.30
C ASP A 353 7.42 4.46 -3.97
N ASP A 354 8.03 5.41 -4.69
CA ASP A 354 9.47 5.62 -4.68
C ASP A 354 9.96 6.09 -3.28
N VAL A 355 9.16 6.88 -2.54
CA VAL A 355 9.49 7.29 -1.15
C VAL A 355 9.40 6.13 -0.17
N ALA A 356 8.36 5.31 -0.30
CA ALA A 356 8.20 4.13 0.54
C ALA A 356 9.36 3.14 0.33
N ILE A 357 9.83 2.99 -0.92
CA ILE A 357 10.99 2.18 -1.27
C ILE A 357 12.28 2.80 -0.69
N ALA A 358 12.53 4.09 -0.90
CA ALA A 358 13.69 4.77 -0.32
C ALA A 358 13.75 4.64 1.22
N LEU A 359 12.60 4.75 1.90
CA LEU A 359 12.51 4.54 3.34
C LEU A 359 12.76 3.08 3.75
N MET A 360 12.24 2.10 2.99
CA MET A 360 12.51 0.68 3.20
C MET A 360 14.00 0.35 3.04
N LEU A 361 14.66 0.93 2.03
CA LEU A 361 16.11 0.82 1.83
C LEU A 361 16.87 1.37 3.04
N LEU A 362 16.51 2.59 3.46
CA LEU A 362 17.12 3.27 4.61
C LEU A 362 17.01 2.42 5.87
N ALA A 363 15.81 1.93 6.20
CA ALA A 363 15.56 1.18 7.43
C ALA A 363 16.40 -0.11 7.50
N TYR A 364 16.40 -0.91 6.44
CA TYR A 364 17.06 -2.21 6.45
C TYR A 364 18.58 -2.13 6.32
N TRP A 365 19.09 -1.35 5.36
CA TRP A 365 20.52 -1.33 5.07
C TRP A 365 21.32 -0.52 6.08
N SER A 366 20.70 0.46 6.74
CA SER A 366 21.35 1.16 7.87
C SER A 366 21.58 0.21 9.06
N ALA A 367 20.58 -0.61 9.41
CA ALA A 367 20.71 -1.64 10.43
C ALA A 367 21.76 -2.69 10.03
N HIS A 368 21.74 -3.15 8.78
CA HIS A 368 22.73 -4.09 8.27
C HIS A 368 24.16 -3.51 8.29
N TYR A 369 24.34 -2.23 7.93
CA TYR A 369 25.63 -1.54 8.00
C TYR A 369 26.17 -1.52 9.43
N ILE A 370 25.34 -1.15 10.41
CA ILE A 370 25.74 -1.11 11.83
C ILE A 370 26.11 -2.52 12.30
N ASN A 371 25.27 -3.53 12.02
CA ASN A 371 25.52 -4.91 12.44
C ASN A 371 26.77 -5.53 11.82
N THR A 372 27.18 -5.07 10.65
CA THR A 372 28.39 -5.55 9.96
C THR A 372 29.61 -4.66 10.21
N ASN A 373 29.52 -3.70 11.14
CA ASN A 373 30.57 -2.70 11.42
C ASN A 373 31.09 -2.00 10.15
N GLY A 374 30.20 -1.74 9.19
CA GLY A 374 30.53 -1.07 7.93
C GLY A 374 31.16 -1.95 6.84
N ASN A 375 31.35 -3.25 7.07
CA ASN A 375 31.97 -4.16 6.08
C ASN A 375 31.18 -4.29 4.75
N CYS A 376 29.89 -3.92 4.77
CA CYS A 376 29.04 -3.87 3.58
C CYS A 376 29.12 -2.55 2.81
N ALA A 377 29.99 -1.62 3.20
CA ALA A 377 30.20 -0.37 2.48
C ALA A 377 31.60 -0.28 1.88
N VAL A 378 31.71 0.53 0.84
CA VAL A 378 32.97 0.95 0.23
C VAL A 378 33.19 2.43 0.47
N GLY A 379 34.43 2.78 0.83
CA GLY A 379 34.86 4.17 0.87
C GLY A 379 34.85 4.77 -0.53
N ALA A 380 34.58 6.08 -0.60
CA ALA A 380 34.72 6.85 -1.84
C ALA A 380 36.18 6.97 -2.27
#